data_AF-A0A5K7X2N1-F1
#
_entry.id   AF-A0A5K7X2N1-F1
#
_cell.length_a   1.000
_cell.length_b   1.000
_cell.length_c   1.000
_cell.angle_alpha   90.00
_cell.angle_beta   90.00
_cell.angle_gamma   90.00
#
_symmetry.space_group_name_H-M   'P 1'
#
loop_
_entity.id
_entity.type
_entity.pdbx_description
1 polymer ?
#
loop_
_entity_poly.entity_id
_entity_poly.type
_entity_poly.pdbx_seq_one_letter_code
_entity_poly.pdbx_strand_id
1 'polypeptide(L)'
;MTYATAIAILAAPCLLAISAGVVLVKRAFARPQRLPEEFALAAAWVFLVGSLVWLGAFLSESTLLGFSAPWTWITAAHFAFAGFGALTVTALSCRVVSNRHALKTLRLLLIAHPLAYLVTAAGILGFRYCDEAGAASYALIFATQWGAVVLGRPGRIARGPWLLLVLALAVPLATMALALAWAWGRPILQMSQMVYYHGIVNAVGHVGLAFVAFACGRPPSHSPIQTIAPRAPQA
;
A
#
# COMPACT_ATOMS: atom_id res chain seq x y z
N MET A 1 7.75 -21.99 18.38
CA MET A 1 6.30 -21.77 18.11
C MET A 1 5.69 -23.10 17.68
N THR A 2 4.50 -23.49 18.15
CA THR A 2 3.88 -24.75 17.67
C THR A 2 3.38 -24.60 16.24
N TYR A 3 3.33 -25.69 15.46
CA TYR A 3 2.77 -25.66 14.10
C TYR A 3 1.33 -25.15 14.08
N ALA A 4 0.52 -25.51 15.09
CA ALA A 4 -0.85 -25.03 15.23
C ALA A 4 -0.90 -23.49 15.41
N THR A 5 0.00 -22.93 16.22
CA THR A 5 0.11 -21.47 16.39
C THR A 5 0.58 -20.78 15.11
N ALA A 6 1.56 -21.34 14.40
CA ALA A 6 2.04 -20.82 13.13
C ALA A 6 0.93 -20.81 12.06
N ILE A 7 0.19 -21.91 11.95
CA ILE A 7 -0.94 -22.05 11.03
C ILE A 7 -2.04 -21.06 11.39
N ALA A 8 -2.38 -20.89 12.67
CA ALA A 8 -3.40 -19.92 13.07
C ALA A 8 -2.99 -18.47 12.75
N ILE A 9 -1.73 -18.11 12.99
CA ILE A 9 -1.19 -16.76 12.73
C ILE A 9 -1.13 -16.45 11.23
N LEU A 10 -1.04 -17.44 10.35
CA LEU A 10 -0.87 -17.23 8.91
C LEU A 10 -2.13 -17.54 8.11
N ALA A 11 -2.77 -18.69 8.36
CA ALA A 11 -3.91 -19.16 7.58
C ALA A 11 -5.14 -18.27 7.78
N ALA A 12 -5.45 -17.88 9.02
CA ALA A 12 -6.61 -17.01 9.28
C ALA A 12 -6.44 -15.62 8.63
N PRO A 13 -5.31 -14.91 8.78
CA PRO A 13 -5.07 -13.67 8.05
C PRO A 13 -5.04 -13.83 6.52
N CYS A 14 -4.51 -14.93 5.99
CA CYS A 14 -4.54 -15.23 4.55
C CYS A 14 -5.98 -15.36 4.05
N LEU A 15 -6.82 -16.15 4.75
CA LEU A 15 -8.23 -16.32 4.38
C LEU A 15 -9.01 -15.01 4.46
N LEU A 16 -8.74 -14.20 5.49
CA LEU A 16 -9.32 -12.85 5.61
C LEU A 16 -8.88 -11.95 4.46
N ALA A 17 -7.59 -11.97 4.10
CA ALA A 17 -7.05 -11.17 3.01
C ALA A 17 -7.67 -11.54 1.65
N ILE A 18 -7.76 -12.84 1.36
CA ILE A 18 -8.41 -13.36 0.15
C ILE A 18 -9.88 -12.96 0.14
N SER A 19 -10.60 -13.17 1.25
CA SER A 19 -12.02 -12.85 1.35
C SER A 19 -12.28 -11.36 1.15
N ALA A 20 -11.47 -10.50 1.78
CA ALA A 20 -11.55 -9.05 1.62
C ALA A 20 -11.28 -8.62 0.17
N GLY A 21 -10.23 -9.17 -0.45
CA GLY A 21 -9.91 -8.96 -1.87
C GLY A 21 -11.07 -9.35 -2.79
N VAL A 22 -11.63 -10.56 -2.62
CA VAL A 22 -12.77 -11.07 -3.41
C VAL A 22 -14.00 -10.16 -3.27
N VAL A 23 -14.32 -9.74 -2.04
CA VAL A 23 -15.45 -8.83 -1.80
C VAL A 23 -15.22 -7.49 -2.50
N LEU A 24 -14.02 -6.93 -2.45
CA LEU A 24 -13.69 -5.67 -3.11
C LEU A 24 -13.72 -5.78 -4.64
N VAL A 25 -13.20 -6.88 -5.20
CA VAL A 25 -13.32 -7.16 -6.65
C VAL A 25 -14.79 -7.22 -7.06
N LYS A 26 -15.61 -8.00 -6.35
CA LYS A 26 -17.05 -8.11 -6.64
C LYS A 26 -17.73 -6.74 -6.59
N ARG A 27 -17.42 -5.92 -5.57
CA ARG A 27 -17.94 -4.55 -5.45
C ARG A 27 -17.48 -3.65 -6.59
N ALA A 28 -16.21 -3.73 -7.01
CA ALA A 28 -15.68 -2.93 -8.11
C ALA A 28 -16.40 -3.26 -9.44
N PHE A 29 -16.70 -4.53 -9.71
CA PHE A 29 -17.45 -4.95 -10.90
C PHE A 29 -18.94 -4.62 -10.84
N ALA A 30 -19.53 -4.56 -9.65
CA ALA A 30 -20.94 -4.20 -9.45
C ALA A 30 -21.21 -2.68 -9.56
N ARG A 31 -20.19 -1.83 -9.59
CA ARG A 31 -20.36 -0.38 -9.70
C ARG A 31 -20.75 0.04 -11.13
N PRO A 32 -21.58 1.09 -11.30
CA PRO A 32 -21.96 1.61 -12.61
C PRO A 32 -20.74 2.11 -13.39
N GLN A 33 -19.81 2.76 -12.68
CA GLN A 33 -18.55 3.20 -13.22
C GLN A 33 -17.41 2.42 -12.57
N ARG A 34 -16.67 1.71 -13.41
CA ARG A 34 -15.46 0.96 -13.06
C ARG A 34 -14.29 1.94 -12.92
N LEU A 35 -13.76 2.08 -11.70
CA LEU A 35 -12.70 3.03 -11.39
C LEU A 35 -11.39 2.30 -11.10
N PRO A 36 -10.23 2.78 -11.59
CA PRO A 36 -8.94 2.13 -11.38
C PRO A 36 -8.58 2.03 -9.89
N GLU A 37 -8.93 3.03 -9.09
CA GLU A 37 -8.70 2.99 -7.63
C GLU A 37 -9.45 1.85 -6.92
N GLU A 38 -10.61 1.42 -7.41
CA GLU A 38 -11.35 0.30 -6.79
C GLU A 38 -10.69 -1.05 -7.13
N PHE A 39 -10.15 -1.20 -8.34
CA PHE A 39 -9.35 -2.38 -8.71
C PHE A 39 -8.02 -2.41 -7.97
N ALA A 40 -7.35 -1.27 -7.84
CA ALA A 40 -6.10 -1.16 -7.10
C ALA A 40 -6.28 -1.56 -5.62
N LEU A 41 -7.38 -1.13 -4.97
CA LEU A 41 -7.71 -1.56 -3.61
C LEU A 41 -7.90 -3.06 -3.51
N ALA A 42 -8.55 -3.68 -4.49
CA ALA A 42 -8.77 -5.12 -4.49
C ALA A 42 -7.45 -5.88 -4.76
N ALA A 43 -6.65 -5.41 -5.70
CA ALA A 43 -5.35 -5.98 -6.04
C ALA A 43 -4.32 -5.85 -4.92
N ALA A 44 -4.38 -4.79 -4.10
CA ALA A 44 -3.51 -4.61 -2.94
C ALA A 44 -3.51 -5.83 -2.00
N TRP A 45 -4.65 -6.52 -1.86
CA TRP A 45 -4.77 -7.71 -1.00
C TRP A 45 -3.94 -8.90 -1.48
N VAL A 46 -3.63 -9.00 -2.78
CA VAL A 46 -2.71 -10.02 -3.30
C VAL A 46 -1.33 -9.86 -2.66
N PHE A 47 -0.87 -8.62 -2.50
CA PHE A 47 0.41 -8.35 -1.85
C PHE A 47 0.38 -8.69 -0.37
N LEU A 48 -0.75 -8.53 0.31
CA LEU A 48 -0.86 -8.95 1.71
C LEU A 48 -0.75 -10.47 1.86
N VAL A 49 -1.37 -11.24 0.96
CA VAL A 49 -1.19 -12.70 0.93
C VAL A 49 0.27 -13.08 0.69
N GLY A 50 0.92 -12.43 -0.29
CA GLY A 50 2.36 -12.61 -0.53
C GLY A 50 3.20 -12.30 0.72
N SER A 51 2.90 -11.21 1.42
CA SER A 51 3.57 -10.84 2.68
C SER A 51 3.47 -11.95 3.72
N LEU A 52 2.28 -12.52 3.91
CA LEU A 52 2.03 -13.58 4.89
C LEU A 52 2.78 -14.87 4.55
N VAL A 53 2.91 -15.22 3.27
CA VAL A 53 3.72 -16.37 2.84
C VAL A 53 5.19 -16.16 3.19
N TRP A 54 5.75 -14.99 2.86
CA TRP A 54 7.14 -14.65 3.18
C TRP A 54 7.38 -14.55 4.69
N LEU A 55 6.42 -14.02 5.44
CA LEU A 55 6.46 -13.98 6.90
C LEU A 55 6.44 -15.39 7.49
N GLY A 56 5.64 -16.29 6.92
CA GLY A 56 5.61 -17.69 7.31
C GLY A 56 6.97 -18.34 7.19
N ALA A 57 7.64 -18.15 6.04
CA ALA A 57 8.99 -18.67 5.82
C ALA A 57 10.01 -18.11 6.84
N PHE A 58 9.90 -16.81 7.20
CA PHE A 58 10.72 -16.21 8.24
C PHE A 58 10.47 -16.83 9.62
N LEU A 59 9.20 -16.97 10.02
CA LEU A 59 8.82 -17.49 11.34
C LEU A 59 9.14 -18.98 11.52
N SER A 60 9.21 -19.75 10.44
CA SER A 60 9.64 -21.15 10.46
C SER A 60 11.13 -21.35 10.22
N GLU A 61 11.92 -20.27 10.16
CA GLU A 61 13.37 -20.31 9.87
C GLU A 61 13.71 -21.08 8.57
N SER A 62 12.77 -21.10 7.62
CA SER A 62 12.91 -21.84 6.37
C SER A 62 13.34 -20.94 5.22
N THR A 63 13.89 -21.55 4.17
CA THR A 63 14.14 -20.84 2.92
C THR A 63 12.89 -20.75 2.06
N LEU A 64 12.72 -19.64 1.34
CA LEU A 64 11.70 -19.47 0.32
C LEU A 64 12.34 -18.96 -0.96
N LEU A 65 12.20 -19.71 -2.06
CA LEU A 65 12.85 -19.42 -3.35
C LEU A 65 14.38 -19.25 -3.23
N GLY A 66 15.02 -19.97 -2.30
CA GLY A 66 16.46 -19.87 -2.03
C GLY A 66 16.87 -18.77 -1.06
N PHE A 67 15.94 -17.93 -0.60
CA PHE A 67 16.22 -16.85 0.36
C PHE A 67 15.95 -17.30 1.81
N SER A 68 16.89 -17.04 2.71
CA SER A 68 16.75 -17.19 4.17
C SER A 68 16.60 -15.83 4.86
N ALA A 69 16.56 -15.81 6.19
CA ALA A 69 16.68 -14.57 6.94
C ALA A 69 18.03 -13.86 6.64
N PRO A 70 18.07 -12.52 6.56
CA PRO A 70 16.98 -11.57 6.82
C PRO A 70 16.07 -11.29 5.61
N TRP A 71 16.36 -11.85 4.44
CA TRP A 71 15.65 -11.55 3.19
C TRP A 71 14.19 -11.96 3.18
N THR A 72 13.84 -13.06 3.85
CA THR A 72 12.44 -13.47 4.01
C THR A 72 11.61 -12.43 4.77
N TRP A 73 12.17 -11.88 5.86
CA TRP A 73 11.55 -10.82 6.64
C TRP A 73 11.46 -9.49 5.87
N ILE A 74 12.56 -9.09 5.22
CA ILE A 74 12.60 -7.88 4.38
C ILE A 74 11.53 -7.94 3.30
N THR A 75 11.44 -9.07 2.60
CA THR A 75 10.47 -9.26 1.52
C THR A 75 9.05 -9.24 2.07
N ALA A 76 8.77 -9.91 3.18
CA ALA A 76 7.46 -9.85 3.85
C ALA A 76 7.04 -8.41 4.17
N ALA A 77 7.95 -7.61 4.73
CA ALA A 77 7.70 -6.21 5.05
C ALA A 77 7.43 -5.36 3.81
N HIS A 78 8.19 -5.56 2.72
CA HIS A 78 7.98 -4.85 1.45
C HIS A 78 6.62 -5.19 0.81
N PHE A 79 6.23 -6.46 0.80
CA PHE A 79 4.90 -6.88 0.31
C PHE A 79 3.78 -6.20 1.12
N ALA A 80 3.87 -6.19 2.45
CA ALA A 80 2.86 -5.58 3.32
C ALA A 80 2.80 -4.05 3.15
N PHE A 81 3.96 -3.39 3.15
CA PHE A 81 4.00 -1.93 3.10
C PHE A 81 3.86 -1.40 1.68
N ALA A 82 4.81 -1.72 0.80
CA ALA A 82 4.91 -1.12 -0.52
C ALA A 82 3.85 -1.70 -1.49
N GLY A 83 3.55 -2.99 -1.35
CA GLY A 83 2.53 -3.68 -2.13
C GLY A 83 1.10 -3.40 -1.65
N PHE A 84 0.81 -3.67 -0.37
CA PHE A 84 -0.54 -3.48 0.17
C PHE A 84 -0.78 -2.05 0.68
N GLY A 85 0.00 -1.59 1.65
CA GLY A 85 -0.24 -0.33 2.37
C GLY A 85 -0.22 0.90 1.47
N ALA A 86 0.91 1.15 0.80
CA ALA A 86 1.11 2.31 -0.06
C ALA A 86 0.10 2.36 -1.22
N LEU A 87 -0.13 1.23 -1.90
CA LEU A 87 -1.13 1.14 -2.97
C LEU A 87 -2.55 1.43 -2.46
N THR A 88 -2.90 0.90 -1.29
CA THR A 88 -4.20 1.15 -0.65
C THR A 88 -4.36 2.63 -0.30
N VAL A 89 -3.36 3.25 0.32
CA VAL A 89 -3.37 4.66 0.67
C VAL A 89 -3.48 5.53 -0.58
N THR A 90 -2.75 5.22 -1.66
CA THR A 90 -2.85 5.93 -2.94
C THR A 90 -4.25 5.82 -3.55
N ALA A 91 -4.84 4.63 -3.56
CA ALA A 91 -6.18 4.41 -4.08
C ALA A 91 -7.26 5.13 -3.25
N LEU A 92 -7.13 5.18 -1.92
CA LEU A 92 -8.03 5.94 -1.07
C LEU A 92 -7.83 7.46 -1.20
N SER A 93 -6.60 7.93 -1.40
CA SER A 93 -6.30 9.34 -1.65
C SER A 93 -6.98 9.86 -2.92
N CYS A 94 -7.22 9.00 -3.93
CA CYS A 94 -8.03 9.37 -5.09
C CYS A 94 -9.42 9.90 -4.69
N ARG A 95 -10.01 9.41 -3.59
CA ARG A 95 -11.35 9.81 -3.13
C ARG A 95 -11.40 11.19 -2.47
N VAL A 96 -10.24 11.69 -2.04
CA VAL A 96 -10.12 12.94 -1.27
C VAL A 96 -10.02 14.16 -2.19
N VAL A 97 -9.33 14.02 -3.32
CA VAL A 97 -9.04 15.12 -4.23
C VAL A 97 -10.21 15.43 -5.17
N SER A 98 -10.47 16.72 -5.39
CA SER A 98 -11.49 17.18 -6.34
C SER A 98 -10.87 17.71 -7.65
N ASN A 99 -9.59 18.10 -7.62
CA ASN A 99 -8.89 18.59 -8.80
C ASN A 99 -8.63 17.45 -9.80
N ARG A 100 -9.02 17.65 -11.08
CA ARG A 100 -8.89 16.65 -12.15
C ARG A 100 -7.44 16.26 -12.44
N HIS A 101 -6.50 17.21 -12.42
CA HIS A 101 -5.09 16.93 -12.65
C HIS A 101 -4.49 16.11 -11.51
N ALA A 102 -4.76 16.51 -10.26
CA ALA A 102 -4.31 15.74 -9.09
C ALA A 102 -4.89 14.31 -9.10
N LEU A 103 -6.17 14.14 -9.42
CA LEU A 103 -6.79 12.82 -9.56
C LEU A 103 -6.15 11.99 -10.67
N LYS A 104 -5.88 12.59 -11.84
CA LYS A 104 -5.19 11.91 -12.94
C LYS A 104 -3.79 11.45 -12.49
N THR A 105 -3.06 12.31 -11.80
CA THR A 105 -1.74 11.98 -11.24
C THR A 105 -1.84 10.80 -10.27
N LEU A 106 -2.72 10.86 -9.27
CA LEU A 106 -2.89 9.75 -8.31
C LEU A 106 -3.26 8.43 -9.02
N ARG A 107 -4.09 8.48 -10.06
CA ARG A 107 -4.44 7.28 -10.86
C ARG A 107 -3.25 6.72 -11.64
N LEU A 108 -2.35 7.56 -12.15
CA LEU A 108 -1.10 7.10 -12.74
C LEU A 108 -0.21 6.42 -11.69
N LEU A 109 -0.19 6.94 -10.45
CA LEU A 109 0.57 6.33 -9.36
C LEU A 109 0.08 4.92 -8.99
N LEU A 110 -1.20 4.60 -9.23
CA LEU A 110 -1.72 3.23 -9.04
C LEU A 110 -1.04 2.19 -9.94
N ILE A 111 -0.52 2.63 -11.09
CA ILE A 111 0.27 1.80 -12.00
C ILE A 111 1.76 1.92 -11.66
N ALA A 112 2.22 3.11 -11.26
CA ALA A 112 3.62 3.32 -10.89
C ALA A 112 4.05 2.49 -9.67
N HIS A 113 3.17 2.33 -8.67
CA HIS A 113 3.44 1.52 -7.47
C HIS A 113 3.84 0.07 -7.80
N PRO A 114 3.02 -0.74 -8.51
CA PRO A 114 3.39 -2.11 -8.83
C PRO A 114 4.62 -2.18 -9.76
N LEU A 115 4.86 -1.19 -10.62
CA LEU A 115 6.09 -1.15 -11.42
C LEU A 115 7.32 -0.90 -10.56
N ALA A 116 7.30 0.10 -9.68
CA ALA A 116 8.37 0.39 -8.74
C ALA A 116 8.63 -0.81 -7.80
N TYR A 117 7.55 -1.48 -7.38
CA TYR A 117 7.62 -2.70 -6.61
C TYR A 117 8.39 -3.81 -7.33
N LEU A 118 8.06 -4.07 -8.60
CA LEU A 118 8.76 -5.07 -9.42
C LEU A 118 10.24 -4.73 -9.61
N VAL A 119 10.56 -3.44 -9.77
CA VAL A 119 11.96 -2.97 -9.84
C VAL A 119 12.68 -3.24 -8.52
N THR A 120 12.09 -2.90 -7.38
CA THR A 120 12.66 -3.22 -6.06
C THR A 120 12.84 -4.72 -5.87
N ALA A 121 11.88 -5.53 -6.29
CA ALA A 121 11.99 -7.00 -6.22
C ALA A 121 13.15 -7.51 -7.09
N ALA A 122 13.36 -6.95 -8.29
CA ALA A 122 14.52 -7.28 -9.11
C ALA A 122 15.84 -6.88 -8.43
N GLY A 123 15.88 -5.76 -7.71
CA GLY A 123 17.03 -5.37 -6.87
C GLY A 123 17.37 -6.42 -5.82
N ILE A 124 16.37 -6.91 -5.09
CA ILE A 124 16.52 -8.01 -4.12
C ILE A 124 17.06 -9.30 -4.77
N LEU A 125 16.71 -9.57 -6.03
CA LEU A 125 17.24 -10.69 -6.80
C LEU A 125 18.68 -10.48 -7.30
N GLY A 126 19.28 -9.30 -7.08
CA GLY A 126 20.65 -8.97 -7.46
C GLY A 126 20.78 -8.31 -8.84
N PHE A 127 19.69 -7.83 -9.46
CA PHE A 127 19.79 -7.08 -10.71
C PHE A 127 20.41 -5.71 -10.46
N ARG A 128 21.47 -5.40 -11.22
CA ARG A 128 22.24 -4.17 -11.07
C ARG A 128 21.37 -2.93 -11.31
N TYR A 129 21.58 -1.90 -10.49
CA TYR A 129 20.87 -0.61 -10.54
C TYR A 129 19.39 -0.64 -10.14
N CYS A 130 18.81 -1.81 -9.89
CA CYS A 130 17.42 -1.94 -9.53
C CYS A 130 17.12 -1.45 -8.09
N ASP A 131 18.09 -1.53 -7.18
CA ASP A 131 17.95 -0.96 -5.83
C ASP A 131 17.84 0.57 -5.90
N GLU A 132 18.72 1.23 -6.65
CA GLU A 132 18.73 2.67 -6.88
C GLU A 132 17.47 3.12 -7.62
N ALA A 133 17.12 2.43 -8.70
CA ALA A 133 15.94 2.74 -9.49
C ALA A 133 14.64 2.53 -8.69
N GLY A 134 14.56 1.46 -7.90
CA GLY A 134 13.41 1.16 -7.04
C GLY A 134 13.25 2.23 -5.96
N ALA A 135 14.33 2.56 -5.24
CA ALA A 135 14.33 3.59 -4.20
C ALA A 135 13.98 4.98 -4.78
N ALA A 136 14.59 5.38 -5.89
CA ALA A 136 14.28 6.65 -6.55
C ALA A 136 12.82 6.71 -7.04
N SER A 137 12.30 5.61 -7.59
CA SER A 137 10.92 5.52 -8.03
C SER A 137 9.94 5.70 -6.89
N TYR A 138 10.14 5.02 -5.75
CA TYR A 138 9.29 5.20 -4.58
C TYR A 138 9.39 6.59 -3.97
N ALA A 139 10.58 7.19 -3.92
CA ALA A 139 10.75 8.58 -3.47
C ALA A 139 9.92 9.55 -4.34
N LEU A 140 9.99 9.39 -5.67
CA LEU A 140 9.21 10.21 -6.61
C LEU A 140 7.71 9.96 -6.46
N ILE A 141 7.28 8.71 -6.34
CA ILE A 141 5.86 8.34 -6.16
C ILE A 141 5.31 8.99 -4.89
N PHE A 142 5.99 8.85 -3.75
CA PHE A 142 5.52 9.41 -2.49
C PHE A 142 5.51 10.94 -2.51
N ALA A 143 6.53 11.59 -3.07
CA ALA A 143 6.57 13.05 -3.21
C ALA A 143 5.42 13.56 -4.09
N THR A 144 5.18 12.86 -5.21
CA THR A 144 4.11 13.20 -6.15
C THR A 144 2.73 12.99 -5.52
N GLN A 145 2.54 11.90 -4.78
CA GLN A 145 1.31 11.60 -4.07
C GLN A 145 1.02 12.65 -3.00
N TRP A 146 2.01 13.00 -2.19
CA TRP A 146 1.89 14.05 -1.17
C TRP A 146 1.49 15.39 -1.81
N GLY A 147 2.20 15.81 -2.85
CA GLY A 147 1.90 17.04 -3.59
C GLY A 147 0.50 17.03 -4.19
N ALA A 148 0.08 15.91 -4.80
CA ALA A 148 -1.25 15.76 -5.39
C ALA A 148 -2.37 15.86 -4.32
N VAL A 149 -2.17 15.34 -3.12
CA VAL A 149 -3.17 15.41 -2.04
C VAL A 149 -3.21 16.81 -1.41
N VAL A 150 -2.06 17.44 -1.20
CA VAL A 150 -1.98 18.79 -0.61
C VAL A 150 -2.56 19.84 -1.56
N LEU A 151 -2.20 19.79 -2.84
CA LEU A 151 -2.60 20.77 -3.85
C LEU A 151 -3.94 20.40 -4.54
N GLY A 152 -4.44 19.19 -4.32
CA GLY A 152 -5.57 18.61 -5.05
C GLY A 152 -6.97 19.11 -4.68
N ARG A 153 -7.07 20.19 -3.89
CA ARG A 153 -8.33 20.75 -3.35
C ARG A 153 -9.16 19.66 -2.64
N PRO A 154 -8.84 19.32 -1.37
CA PRO A 154 -9.45 18.20 -0.64
C PRO A 154 -10.89 18.51 -0.20
N GLY A 155 -11.82 18.61 -1.15
CA GLY A 155 -13.20 19.01 -0.89
C GLY A 155 -14.10 17.89 -0.39
N ARG A 156 -13.59 16.65 -0.27
CA ARG A 156 -14.40 15.45 0.02
C ARG A 156 -14.06 14.82 1.37
N ILE A 157 -13.35 15.53 2.23
CA ILE A 157 -12.92 15.10 3.56
C ILE A 157 -12.87 16.31 4.51
N ALA A 158 -13.14 16.09 5.80
CA ALA A 158 -13.00 17.14 6.81
C ALA A 158 -11.52 17.51 7.05
N ARG A 159 -11.28 18.74 7.51
CA ARG A 159 -9.92 19.29 7.70
C ARG A 159 -9.05 18.47 8.66
N GLY A 160 -9.61 18.01 9.79
CA GLY A 160 -8.86 17.23 10.78
C GLY A 160 -8.31 15.92 10.20
N PRO A 161 -9.16 15.01 9.69
CA PRO A 161 -8.71 13.80 9.00
C PRO A 161 -7.79 14.07 7.80
N TRP A 162 -8.02 15.17 7.06
CA TRP A 162 -7.13 15.55 5.97
C TRP A 162 -5.72 15.91 6.45
N LEU A 163 -5.58 16.68 7.53
CA LEU A 163 -4.26 16.99 8.10
C LEU A 163 -3.54 15.72 8.56
N LEU A 164 -4.28 14.77 9.13
CA LEU A 164 -3.73 13.47 9.50
C LEU A 164 -3.24 12.68 8.28
N LEU A 165 -3.99 12.70 7.18
CA LEU A 165 -3.56 12.09 5.91
C LEU A 165 -2.30 12.79 5.37
N VAL A 166 -2.24 14.11 5.36
CA VAL A 166 -1.04 14.85 4.90
C VAL A 166 0.19 14.50 5.74
N LEU A 167 0.03 14.40 7.07
CA LEU A 167 1.09 13.94 7.95
C LEU A 167 1.51 12.51 7.61
N ALA A 168 0.55 11.60 7.43
CA ALA A 168 0.80 10.22 7.05
C ALA A 168 1.58 10.11 5.72
N LEU A 169 1.25 10.94 4.73
CA LEU A 169 1.92 10.98 3.43
C LEU A 169 3.33 11.61 3.51
N ALA A 170 3.62 12.42 4.53
CA ALA A 170 4.96 12.98 4.73
C ALA A 170 5.96 11.99 5.35
N VAL A 171 5.47 11.01 6.11
CA VAL A 171 6.30 9.96 6.73
C VAL A 171 7.23 9.24 5.73
N PRO A 172 6.73 8.68 4.60
CA PRO A 172 7.61 8.00 3.67
C PRO A 172 8.62 8.94 3.02
N LEU A 173 8.35 10.25 2.91
CA LEU A 173 9.34 11.20 2.38
C LEU A 173 10.59 11.27 3.27
N ALA A 174 10.38 11.27 4.59
CA ALA A 174 11.48 11.24 5.55
C ALA A 174 12.18 9.88 5.57
N THR A 175 11.44 8.78 5.58
CA THR A 175 12.04 7.44 5.67
C THR A 175 12.71 7.01 4.36
N MET A 176 12.32 7.56 3.21
CA MET A 176 12.97 7.31 1.92
C MET A 176 14.41 7.83 1.87
N ALA A 177 14.78 8.83 2.68
CA ALA A 177 16.17 9.25 2.79
C ALA A 177 17.09 8.11 3.24
N LEU A 178 16.62 7.26 4.15
CA LEU A 178 17.37 6.08 4.62
C LEU A 178 17.52 5.03 3.51
N ALA A 179 16.44 4.78 2.76
CA ALA A 179 16.44 3.82 1.66
C ALA A 179 17.33 4.28 0.49
N LEU A 180 17.29 5.57 0.14
CA LEU A 180 18.16 6.14 -0.89
C LEU A 180 19.63 6.10 -0.48
N ALA A 181 19.95 6.45 0.77
CA ALA A 181 21.30 6.36 1.29
C ALA A 181 21.83 4.91 1.21
N TRP A 182 21.00 3.93 1.54
CA TRP A 182 21.34 2.51 1.41
C TRP A 182 21.57 2.10 -0.05
N ALA A 183 20.64 2.43 -0.96
CA ALA A 183 20.73 2.07 -2.37
C ALA A 183 21.98 2.66 -3.07
N TRP A 184 22.44 3.84 -2.65
CA TRP A 184 23.67 4.45 -3.17
C TRP A 184 24.95 4.02 -2.44
N GLY A 185 24.91 2.96 -1.64
CA GLY A 185 26.09 2.42 -0.95
C GLY A 185 26.60 3.30 0.19
N ARG A 186 25.76 4.17 0.74
CA ARG A 186 26.07 5.05 1.89
C ARG A 186 25.09 4.80 3.05
N PRO A 187 24.98 3.56 3.55
CA PRO A 187 23.98 3.21 4.56
C PRO A 187 24.19 4.02 5.85
N ILE A 188 23.13 4.69 6.31
CA ILE A 188 23.11 5.40 7.60
C ILE A 188 22.84 4.43 8.75
N LEU A 189 22.06 3.37 8.49
CA LEU A 189 21.68 2.33 9.44
C LEU A 189 22.10 0.97 8.91
N GLN A 190 22.40 0.04 9.82
CA GLN A 190 22.57 -1.37 9.46
C GLN A 190 21.25 -1.95 8.91
N MET A 191 21.31 -3.02 8.11
CA MET A 191 20.12 -3.59 7.46
C MET A 191 19.01 -3.96 8.47
N SER A 192 19.36 -4.62 9.58
CA SER A 192 18.40 -4.97 10.63
C SER A 192 17.70 -3.75 11.24
N GLN A 193 18.46 -2.67 11.47
CA GLN A 193 17.95 -1.40 11.96
C GLN A 193 17.11 -0.67 10.91
N MET A 194 17.52 -0.69 9.63
CA MET A 194 16.73 -0.13 8.53
C MET A 194 15.36 -0.77 8.54
N VAL A 195 15.28 -2.11 8.48
CA VAL A 195 13.99 -2.80 8.40
C VAL A 195 13.09 -2.47 9.58
N TYR A 196 13.68 -2.37 10.78
CA TYR A 196 12.93 -2.00 11.97
C TYR A 196 12.44 -0.55 11.92
N TYR A 197 13.34 0.42 11.79
CA TYR A 197 12.99 1.85 11.84
C TYR A 197 12.22 2.29 10.59
N HIS A 198 12.74 2.05 9.39
CA HIS A 198 12.05 2.40 8.16
C HIS A 198 10.72 1.65 8.06
N GLY A 199 10.71 0.34 8.33
CA GLY A 199 9.50 -0.49 8.22
C GLY A 199 8.42 -0.13 9.24
N ILE A 200 8.75 -0.02 10.54
CA ILE A 200 7.75 0.27 11.58
C ILE A 200 7.25 1.70 11.48
N VAL A 201 8.13 2.68 11.25
CA VAL A 201 7.73 4.08 11.09
C VAL A 201 6.78 4.23 9.90
N ASN A 202 7.05 3.53 8.80
CA ASN A 202 6.17 3.49 7.64
C ASN A 202 4.85 2.74 7.94
N ALA A 203 4.89 1.60 8.62
CA ALA A 203 3.67 0.85 8.95
C ALA A 203 2.72 1.64 9.87
N VAL A 204 3.25 2.24 10.95
CA VAL A 204 2.45 3.00 11.92
C VAL A 204 2.15 4.40 11.41
N GLY A 205 3.19 5.13 11.00
CA GLY A 205 3.11 6.54 10.64
C GLY A 205 2.47 6.79 9.27
N HIS A 206 2.76 5.98 8.25
CA HIS A 206 2.13 6.14 6.95
C HIS A 206 0.82 5.36 6.85
N VAL A 207 0.87 4.03 6.95
CA VAL A 207 -0.33 3.20 6.70
C VAL A 207 -1.34 3.36 7.84
N GLY A 208 -0.89 3.23 9.09
CA GLY A 208 -1.75 3.34 10.27
C GLY A 208 -2.46 4.70 10.35
N LEU A 209 -1.71 5.80 10.32
CA LEU A 209 -2.31 7.15 10.37
C LEU A 209 -3.21 7.43 9.16
N ALA A 210 -2.85 6.98 7.95
CA ALA A 210 -3.71 7.14 6.79
C ALA A 210 -5.03 6.36 6.96
N PHE A 211 -4.99 5.14 7.48
CA PHE A 211 -6.22 4.38 7.75
C PHE A 211 -7.10 5.04 8.80
N VAL A 212 -6.51 5.60 9.87
CA VAL A 212 -7.26 6.42 10.84
C VAL A 212 -7.88 7.63 10.15
N ALA A 213 -7.13 8.34 9.31
CA ALA A 213 -7.64 9.48 8.54
C ALA A 213 -8.83 9.08 7.65
N PHE A 214 -8.75 7.98 6.93
CA PHE A 214 -9.85 7.51 6.08
C PHE A 214 -11.04 6.98 6.88
N ALA A 215 -10.81 6.33 8.04
CA ALA A 215 -11.87 5.84 8.91
C ALA A 215 -12.67 7.00 9.55
N CYS A 216 -11.99 8.08 9.94
CA CYS A 216 -12.59 9.28 10.51
C CYS A 216 -13.23 10.18 9.44
N GLY A 217 -12.58 10.32 8.27
CA GLY A 217 -13.03 11.22 7.21
C GLY A 217 -14.07 10.61 6.26
N ARG A 218 -14.05 9.28 6.08
CA ARG A 218 -14.93 8.50 5.19
C ARG A 218 -15.20 9.14 3.82
N PRO A 219 -14.17 9.56 3.07
CA PRO A 219 -14.38 10.21 1.78
C PRO A 219 -15.14 9.27 0.82
N PRO A 220 -16.22 9.74 0.19
CA PRO A 220 -17.03 8.89 -0.70
C PRO A 220 -16.27 8.52 -1.97
N SER A 221 -16.58 7.35 -2.54
CA SER A 221 -16.03 6.98 -3.86
C SER A 221 -16.45 8.00 -4.93
N HIS A 222 -15.66 8.12 -6.00
CA HIS A 222 -16.05 8.92 -7.16
C HIS A 222 -17.12 8.23 -8.02
N SER A 223 -17.35 6.94 -7.81
CA SER A 223 -18.41 6.17 -8.47
C SER A 223 -19.63 6.11 -7.55
N PRO A 224 -20.81 6.61 -7.98
CA PRO A 224 -22.02 6.58 -7.17
C PRO A 224 -22.45 5.13 -6.90
N ILE A 225 -23.01 4.88 -5.71
CA ILE A 225 -23.70 3.63 -5.43
C ILE A 225 -25.05 3.72 -6.14
N GLN A 226 -25.36 2.74 -6.99
CA GLN A 226 -26.71 2.59 -7.51
C GLN A 226 -27.64 2.30 -6.33
N THR A 227 -28.37 3.31 -5.87
CA THR A 227 -29.60 3.07 -5.13
C THR A 227 -30.56 2.43 -6.12
N ILE A 228 -30.83 1.14 -5.94
CA ILE A 228 -31.93 0.48 -6.63
C ILE A 228 -33.18 1.27 -6.23
N ALA A 229 -33.75 2.02 -7.17
CA ALA A 229 -35.04 2.68 -6.93
C ALA A 229 -36.05 1.59 -6.54
N PRO A 230 -36.87 1.79 -5.50
CA PRO A 230 -37.91 0.82 -5.16
C PRO A 230 -38.75 0.58 -6.42
N ARG A 231 -38.92 -0.69 -6.80
CA ARG A 231 -39.82 -1.06 -7.91
C ARG A 231 -41.17 -0.42 -7.63
N ALA A 232 -41.64 0.42 -8.53
CA ALA A 232 -43.00 0.92 -8.47
C ALA A 232 -43.96 -0.28 -8.40
N PRO A 233 -44.97 -0.25 -7.52
CA PRO A 233 -45.96 -1.32 -7.48
C PRO A 233 -46.57 -1.46 -8.87
N GLN A 234 -46.56 -2.68 -9.39
CA GLN A 234 -47.28 -3.00 -10.62
C GLN A 234 -48.77 -2.81 -10.33
N ALA A 235 -49.38 -1.87 -11.05
CA ALA A 235 -50.82 -1.58 -10.99
C ALA A 235 -51.62 -2.67 -11.71
#